data_AF-J9DUK6-F1
#
_entry.id   AF-J9DUK6-F1
#
_cell.length_a   1.000
_cell.length_b   1.000
_cell.length_c   1.000
_cell.angle_alpha   90.00
_cell.angle_beta   90.00
_cell.angle_gamma   90.00
#
_symmetry.space_group_name_H-M   'P 1'
#
loop_
_entity.id
_entity.type
_entity.pdbx_description
1 polymer ?
#
loop_
_entity_poly.entity_id
_entity_poly.type
_entity_poly.pdbx_seq_one_letter_code
_entity_poly.pdbx_strand_id
1 'polypeptide(L)'
;MFSWSKTYADSLLGSNKTEHACSNDIAGVFFFILMYNGSNLLPIARFLHYTHMKQAFRSAVAKSEFVSHSILSPLLPEAAILYLEEYGAEKFAQTFLGEFDNPEVIWNNEMRRHMIERIAVHISDFSVRLPSNIKALYQYCPIPAIDYPQLDGELFCHVYYLRLLCNTERFPSWPIRDPVTFLRCCLATWLDEIDKKPPAMSLEQACSVLLLPSNESA
;
A
#
# COMPACT_ATOMS: atom_id res chain seq x y z
N MET A 1 -8.38 22.66 -3.43
CA MET A 1 -8.01 22.46 -2.01
C MET A 1 -9.27 22.00 -1.29
N PHE A 2 -9.51 20.68 -1.24
CA PHE A 2 -10.77 20.12 -0.78
C PHE A 2 -10.80 20.07 0.76
N SER A 3 -11.60 20.94 1.37
CA SER A 3 -11.96 20.86 2.79
C SER A 3 -13.19 19.95 2.90
N TRP A 4 -12.97 18.70 3.29
CA TRP A 4 -14.05 17.76 3.59
C TRP A 4 -14.45 17.95 5.05
N SER A 5 -15.67 18.46 5.28
CA SER A 5 -16.16 18.70 6.64
C SER A 5 -16.43 17.39 7.39
N LYS A 6 -16.27 17.47 8.71
CA LYS A 6 -16.55 16.44 9.74
C LYS A 6 -17.86 15.65 9.53
N THR A 7 -18.81 16.23 8.81
CA THR A 7 -20.16 15.71 8.54
C THR A 7 -20.18 14.41 7.71
N TYR A 8 -19.21 14.17 6.82
CA TYR A 8 -19.21 12.97 5.97
C TYR A 8 -18.80 11.70 6.75
N ALA A 9 -17.92 11.85 7.74
CA ALA A 9 -17.50 10.74 8.61
C ALA A 9 -18.65 10.27 9.53
N ASP A 10 -19.45 11.20 10.05
CA ASP A 10 -20.56 10.88 10.96
C ASP A 10 -21.74 10.18 10.24
N SER A 11 -21.93 10.44 8.94
CA SER A 11 -22.97 9.79 8.13
C SER A 11 -22.70 8.31 7.82
N LEU A 12 -21.42 7.90 7.76
CA LEU A 12 -21.04 6.52 7.42
C LEU A 12 -21.25 5.54 8.58
N LEU A 13 -21.30 6.04 9.82
CA LEU A 13 -21.47 5.22 11.03
C LEU A 13 -22.95 5.00 11.42
N GLY A 14 -23.91 5.66 10.74
CA GLY A 14 -25.31 5.75 11.19
C GLY A 14 -26.31 4.80 10.53
N SER A 15 -25.90 3.86 9.67
CA SER A 15 -26.85 3.08 8.85
C SER A 15 -26.75 1.57 9.09
N ASN A 16 -27.72 1.01 9.82
CA ASN A 16 -27.97 -0.44 9.89
C ASN A 16 -28.32 -0.98 8.48
N LYS A 17 -27.32 -1.46 7.73
CA LYS A 17 -27.53 -2.16 6.46
C LYS A 17 -26.80 -3.51 6.47
N THR A 18 -27.60 -4.55 6.20
CA THR A 18 -27.29 -5.94 5.87
C THR A 18 -25.82 -6.28 5.59
N GLU A 19 -25.34 -7.30 6.30
CA GLU A 19 -23.95 -7.78 6.41
C GLU A 19 -23.17 -7.95 5.09
N HIS A 20 -23.84 -8.17 3.95
CA HIS A 20 -23.18 -8.32 2.64
C HIS A 20 -22.94 -7.00 1.88
N ALA A 21 -23.71 -5.95 2.15
CA ALA A 21 -23.51 -4.64 1.52
C ALA A 21 -22.43 -3.81 2.25
N CYS A 22 -22.31 -4.03 3.56
CA CYS A 22 -21.39 -3.31 4.44
C CYS A 22 -19.91 -3.53 4.07
N SER A 23 -19.55 -4.68 3.50
CA SER A 23 -18.16 -4.98 3.13
C SER A 23 -17.61 -4.11 1.99
N ASN A 24 -18.45 -3.70 1.03
CA ASN A 24 -18.00 -2.91 -0.11
C ASN A 24 -17.99 -1.41 0.18
N ASP A 25 -18.98 -0.91 0.93
CA ASP A 25 -19.06 0.52 1.26
C ASP A 25 -17.95 0.95 2.25
N ILE A 26 -17.55 0.06 3.16
CA ILE A 26 -16.42 0.32 4.08
C ILE A 26 -15.08 0.33 3.33
N ALA A 27 -14.90 -0.47 2.28
CA ALA A 27 -13.64 -0.52 1.55
C ALA A 27 -13.27 0.82 0.87
N GLY A 28 -14.27 1.61 0.47
CA GLY A 28 -14.05 2.94 -0.10
C GLY A 28 -13.52 3.98 0.90
N VAL A 29 -13.81 3.82 2.20
CA VAL A 29 -13.42 4.80 3.23
C VAL A 29 -11.90 4.95 3.33
N PHE A 30 -11.16 3.88 3.05
CA PHE A 30 -9.70 3.85 3.10
C PHE A 30 -9.07 4.81 2.09
N PHE A 31 -9.66 4.96 0.90
CA PHE A 31 -9.21 5.91 -0.11
C PHE A 31 -9.28 7.35 0.42
N PHE A 32 -10.43 7.74 0.97
CA PHE A 32 -10.64 9.10 1.48
C PHE A 32 -9.79 9.39 2.72
N ILE A 33 -9.65 8.42 3.61
CA ILE A 33 -8.86 8.55 4.83
C ILE A 33 -7.36 8.72 4.53
N LEU A 34 -6.80 7.93 3.59
CA LEU A 34 -5.39 8.04 3.21
C LEU A 34 -5.07 9.32 2.45
N MET A 35 -6.07 9.96 1.82
CA MET A 35 -5.94 11.28 1.20
C MET A 35 -5.93 12.44 2.22
N TYR A 36 -6.12 12.18 3.51
CA TYR A 36 -6.13 13.23 4.53
C TYR A 36 -4.75 13.91 4.63
N ASN A 37 -4.74 15.23 4.41
CA ASN A 37 -3.52 16.03 4.43
C ASN A 37 -3.32 16.85 5.73
N GLY A 38 -4.14 16.63 6.75
CA GLY A 38 -3.95 17.28 8.04
C GLY A 38 -2.84 16.62 8.87
N SER A 39 -2.37 17.32 9.89
CA SER A 39 -1.28 16.85 10.78
C SER A 39 -1.74 15.85 11.85
N ASN A 40 -3.04 15.81 12.18
CA ASN A 40 -3.57 14.87 13.17
C ASN A 40 -3.96 13.53 12.53
N LEU A 41 -2.98 12.66 12.29
CA LEU A 41 -3.18 11.34 11.69
C LEU A 41 -3.37 10.20 12.71
N LEU A 42 -3.22 10.44 14.01
CA LEU A 42 -3.33 9.37 15.00
C LEU A 42 -4.71 8.66 14.99
N PRO A 43 -5.85 9.37 14.93
CA PRO A 43 -7.16 8.71 14.83
C PRO A 43 -7.29 7.86 13.57
N ILE A 44 -6.70 8.34 12.47
CA ILE A 44 -6.66 7.65 11.18
C ILE A 44 -5.81 6.39 11.29
N ALA A 45 -4.60 6.49 11.81
CA ALA A 45 -3.72 5.35 12.01
C ALA A 45 -4.35 4.29 12.92
N ARG A 46 -5.07 4.70 13.97
CA ARG A 46 -5.84 3.78 14.83
C ARG A 46 -6.96 3.10 14.06
N PHE A 47 -7.74 3.87 13.30
CA PHE A 47 -8.78 3.31 12.45
C PHE A 47 -8.19 2.27 11.47
N LEU A 48 -7.09 2.62 10.79
CA LEU A 48 -6.40 1.72 9.88
C LEU A 48 -5.99 0.44 10.60
N HIS A 49 -5.22 0.55 11.69
CA HIS A 49 -4.75 -0.60 12.49
C HIS A 49 -5.90 -1.52 12.91
N TYR A 50 -7.02 -0.98 13.38
CA TYR A 50 -8.12 -1.81 13.86
C TYR A 50 -8.94 -2.50 12.76
N THR A 51 -8.89 -2.00 11.52
CA THR A 51 -9.88 -2.36 10.49
C THR A 51 -9.29 -2.95 9.22
N HIS A 52 -8.01 -2.72 8.92
CA HIS A 52 -7.47 -3.05 7.60
C HIS A 52 -7.40 -4.55 7.30
N MET A 53 -7.26 -5.39 8.34
CA MET A 53 -7.29 -6.86 8.25
C MET A 53 -8.70 -7.46 8.42
N LYS A 54 -9.70 -6.65 8.75
CA LYS A 54 -11.08 -7.11 9.02
C LYS A 54 -12.00 -6.98 7.82
N GLN A 55 -11.48 -6.47 6.70
CA GLN A 55 -12.25 -6.37 5.47
C GLN A 55 -12.31 -7.74 4.79
N ALA A 56 -13.42 -8.04 4.13
CA ALA A 56 -13.53 -9.20 3.24
C ALA A 56 -12.76 -8.93 1.94
N PHE A 57 -11.43 -8.79 2.04
CA PHE A 57 -10.53 -8.42 0.95
C PHE A 57 -9.46 -9.49 0.75
N ARG A 58 -9.09 -9.71 -0.51
CA ARG A 58 -7.93 -10.52 -0.87
C ARG A 58 -7.23 -9.92 -2.09
N SER A 59 -6.00 -9.47 -1.92
CA SER A 59 -5.18 -8.96 -3.01
C SER A 59 -4.66 -10.11 -3.87
N ALA A 60 -4.86 -10.00 -5.18
CA ALA A 60 -4.29 -10.93 -6.16
C ALA A 60 -2.79 -10.67 -6.44
N VAL A 61 -2.26 -9.53 -5.98
CA VAL A 61 -0.91 -9.03 -6.32
C VAL A 61 0.04 -9.10 -5.11
N ALA A 62 -0.43 -9.52 -3.94
CA ALA A 62 0.40 -9.59 -2.74
C ALA A 62 1.46 -10.71 -2.86
N LYS A 63 2.69 -10.36 -2.47
CA LYS A 63 3.83 -11.30 -2.44
C LYS A 63 3.80 -12.24 -1.24
N SER A 64 3.20 -11.79 -0.13
CA SER A 64 3.07 -12.58 1.10
C SER A 64 1.60 -12.84 1.45
N GLU A 65 1.36 -13.96 2.14
CA GLU A 65 0.02 -14.35 2.60
C GLU A 65 -0.58 -13.31 3.54
N PHE A 66 0.23 -12.79 4.47
CA PHE A 66 -0.20 -11.77 5.43
C PHE A 66 -0.75 -10.52 4.73
N VAL A 67 0.02 -9.95 3.81
CA VAL A 67 -0.38 -8.73 3.11
C VAL A 67 -1.53 -9.03 2.15
N SER A 68 -1.70 -10.26 1.67
CA SER A 68 -2.83 -10.59 0.79
C SER A 68 -4.20 -10.28 1.41
N HIS A 69 -4.33 -10.27 2.74
CA HIS A 69 -5.59 -10.01 3.44
C HIS A 69 -5.84 -8.53 3.80
N SER A 70 -4.83 -7.67 3.69
CA SER A 70 -4.94 -6.26 4.05
C SER A 70 -5.58 -5.45 2.93
N ILE A 71 -6.62 -4.66 3.23
CA ILE A 71 -7.20 -3.70 2.27
C ILE A 71 -6.22 -2.58 1.87
N LEU A 72 -5.13 -2.42 2.63
CA LEU A 72 -4.08 -1.43 2.36
C LEU A 72 -3.05 -1.91 1.33
N SER A 73 -3.05 -3.19 0.97
CA SER A 73 -2.06 -3.79 0.07
C SER A 73 -1.95 -3.16 -1.32
N PRO A 74 -3.05 -2.75 -1.97
CA PRO A 74 -2.93 -1.99 -3.22
C PRO A 74 -2.52 -0.52 -3.00
N LEU A 75 -2.58 -0.02 -1.76
CA LEU A 75 -2.44 1.40 -1.43
C LEU A 75 -1.10 1.77 -0.79
N LEU A 76 -0.45 0.83 -0.09
CA LEU A 76 0.76 1.06 0.68
C LEU A 76 1.79 -0.04 0.41
N PRO A 77 3.10 0.27 0.53
CA PRO A 77 4.14 -0.75 0.52
C PRO A 77 3.91 -1.78 1.63
N GLU A 78 4.24 -3.04 1.34
CA GLU A 78 4.16 -4.15 2.30
C GLU A 78 4.88 -3.83 3.62
N ALA A 79 6.06 -3.22 3.55
CA ALA A 79 6.80 -2.77 4.72
C ALA A 79 6.00 -1.84 5.64
N ALA A 80 5.23 -0.90 5.08
CA ALA A 80 4.45 0.06 5.87
C ALA A 80 3.25 -0.62 6.58
N ILE A 81 2.67 -1.65 5.94
CA ILE A 81 1.57 -2.44 6.51
C ILE A 81 2.08 -3.31 7.66
N LEU A 82 3.23 -3.98 7.47
CA LEU A 82 3.88 -4.75 8.54
C LEU A 82 4.31 -3.84 9.70
N TYR A 83 4.81 -2.65 9.40
CA TYR A 83 5.21 -1.67 10.41
C TYR A 83 4.01 -1.18 11.24
N LEU A 84 2.83 -1.00 10.62
CA LEU A 84 1.59 -0.65 11.32
C LEU A 84 1.19 -1.73 12.34
N GLU A 85 1.28 -2.99 11.93
CA GLU A 85 0.86 -4.14 12.73
C GLU A 85 1.86 -4.44 13.86
N GLU A 86 3.16 -4.32 13.61
CA GLU A 86 4.19 -4.59 14.61
C GLU A 86 4.32 -3.47 15.65
N TYR A 87 4.24 -2.21 15.23
CA TYR A 87 4.53 -1.07 16.10
C TYR A 87 3.32 -0.23 16.49
N GLY A 88 2.17 -0.51 15.88
CA GLY A 88 0.92 0.17 16.16
C GLY A 88 0.76 1.55 15.52
N ALA A 89 -0.42 2.11 15.74
CA ALA A 89 -0.90 3.32 15.11
C ALA A 89 -0.05 4.56 15.42
N GLU A 90 0.48 4.67 16.63
CA GLU A 90 1.27 5.82 17.08
C GLU A 90 2.56 5.95 16.26
N LYS A 91 3.33 4.86 16.13
CA LYS A 91 4.55 4.87 15.31
C LYS A 91 4.22 5.02 13.83
N PHE A 92 3.17 4.34 13.34
CA PHE A 92 2.75 4.49 11.95
C PHE A 92 2.39 5.94 11.61
N ALA A 93 1.63 6.64 12.46
CA ALA A 93 1.26 8.03 12.20
C ALA A 93 2.49 8.95 12.11
N GLN A 94 3.51 8.72 12.95
CA GLN A 94 4.79 9.44 12.89
C GLN A 94 5.52 9.11 11.59
N THR A 95 5.60 7.82 11.24
CA THR A 95 6.25 7.36 10.00
C THR A 95 5.57 7.93 8.77
N PHE A 96 4.24 7.92 8.73
CA PHE A 96 3.45 8.37 7.60
C PHE A 96 3.61 9.88 7.32
N LEU A 97 3.86 10.70 8.34
CA LEU A 97 4.09 12.15 8.22
C LEU A 97 5.55 12.56 8.01
N GLY A 98 6.48 11.67 8.30
CA GLY A 98 7.90 11.98 8.26
C GLY A 98 8.62 11.35 7.08
N GLU A 99 9.94 11.41 7.21
CA GLU A 99 10.90 10.89 6.24
C GLU A 99 11.68 9.77 6.93
N PHE A 100 11.50 8.55 6.44
CA PHE A 100 12.09 7.35 7.02
C PHE A 100 12.75 6.53 5.93
N ASP A 101 14.01 6.21 6.18
CA ASP A 101 14.83 5.40 5.29
C ASP A 101 15.74 4.58 6.19
N ASN A 102 15.23 3.43 6.61
CA ASN A 102 15.88 2.49 7.51
C ASN A 102 15.55 1.04 7.09
N PRO A 103 16.24 0.02 7.64
CA PRO A 103 16.06 -1.35 7.22
C PRO A 103 14.63 -1.89 7.30
N GLU A 104 13.74 -1.34 8.13
CA GLU A 104 12.36 -1.85 8.28
C GLU A 104 11.33 -1.05 7.48
N VAL A 105 11.59 0.23 7.22
CA VAL A 105 10.66 1.09 6.52
C VAL A 105 11.39 2.14 5.68
N ILE A 106 10.98 2.22 4.42
CA ILE A 106 11.31 3.29 3.49
C ILE A 106 9.98 3.99 3.19
N TRP A 107 9.87 5.24 3.63
CA TRP A 107 8.71 6.08 3.41
C TRP A 107 9.12 7.55 3.42
N ASN A 108 8.70 8.28 2.40
CA ASN A 108 8.98 9.71 2.28
C ASN A 108 7.75 10.50 1.81
N ASN A 109 7.84 11.82 1.87
CA ASN A 109 6.78 12.73 1.44
C ASN A 109 6.43 12.54 -0.03
N GLU A 110 7.40 12.16 -0.87
CA GLU A 110 7.19 11.92 -2.28
C GLU A 110 6.35 10.66 -2.52
N MET A 111 6.62 9.56 -1.81
CA MET A 111 5.80 8.35 -1.80
C MET A 111 4.38 8.66 -1.30
N ARG A 112 4.25 9.44 -0.23
CA ARG A 112 2.94 9.87 0.28
C ARG A 112 2.18 10.68 -0.76
N ARG A 113 2.82 11.66 -1.39
CA ARG A 113 2.23 12.49 -2.45
C ARG A 113 1.78 11.63 -3.64
N HIS A 114 2.65 10.73 -4.08
CA HIS A 114 2.35 9.81 -5.17
C HIS A 114 1.13 8.94 -4.86
N MET A 115 1.06 8.38 -3.65
CA MET A 115 -0.10 7.60 -3.21
C MET A 115 -1.39 8.42 -3.28
N ILE A 116 -1.39 9.65 -2.74
CA ILE A 116 -2.55 10.54 -2.75
C ILE A 116 -2.98 10.86 -4.18
N GLU A 117 -2.04 11.11 -5.09
CA GLU A 117 -2.32 11.38 -6.51
C GLU A 117 -2.97 10.19 -7.21
N ARG A 118 -2.44 8.97 -6.99
CA ARG A 118 -3.01 7.75 -7.58
C ARG A 118 -4.43 7.50 -7.09
N ILE A 119 -4.69 7.69 -5.80
CA ILE A 119 -6.05 7.59 -5.24
C ILE A 119 -6.93 8.70 -5.83
N ALA A 120 -6.46 9.94 -5.90
CA ALA A 120 -7.22 11.07 -6.43
C ALA A 120 -7.68 10.85 -7.88
N VAL A 121 -6.80 10.29 -8.73
CA VAL A 121 -7.14 9.91 -10.10
C VAL A 121 -8.20 8.81 -10.11
N HIS A 122 -8.05 7.78 -9.28
CA HIS A 122 -9.01 6.67 -9.16
C HIS A 122 -10.41 7.13 -8.77
N ILE A 123 -10.53 8.09 -7.85
CA ILE A 123 -11.82 8.60 -7.38
C ILE A 123 -12.30 9.87 -8.11
N SER A 124 -11.61 10.29 -9.18
CA SER A 124 -11.85 11.58 -9.84
C SER A 124 -13.27 11.69 -10.42
N ASP A 125 -13.75 10.64 -11.08
CA ASP A 125 -15.11 10.57 -11.65
C ASP A 125 -16.19 10.77 -10.58
N PHE A 126 -15.98 10.24 -9.37
CA PHE A 126 -16.89 10.44 -8.25
C PHE A 126 -16.77 11.85 -7.69
N SER A 127 -15.54 12.34 -7.52
CA SER A 127 -15.24 13.68 -6.99
C SER A 127 -15.90 14.79 -7.82
N VAL A 128 -15.93 14.66 -9.14
CA VAL A 128 -16.57 15.65 -10.04
C VAL A 128 -18.09 15.64 -9.92
N ARG A 129 -18.71 14.48 -9.63
CA ARG A 129 -20.18 14.37 -9.47
C ARG A 129 -20.68 14.94 -8.15
N LEU A 130 -19.83 14.97 -7.12
CA LEU A 130 -20.26 15.30 -5.76
C LEU A 130 -20.83 16.72 -5.58
N PRO A 131 -20.25 17.78 -6.18
CA PRO A 131 -20.85 19.12 -6.12
C PRO A 131 -22.27 19.18 -6.70
N SER A 132 -22.56 18.33 -7.68
CA SER A 132 -23.89 18.26 -8.31
C SER A 132 -24.87 17.39 -7.52
N ASN A 133 -24.38 16.42 -6.76
CA ASN A 133 -25.18 15.56 -5.90
C ASN A 133 -24.42 15.18 -4.62
N ILE A 134 -24.65 15.95 -3.56
CA ILE A 134 -24.05 15.73 -2.24
C ILE A 134 -24.50 14.42 -1.56
N LYS A 135 -25.56 13.77 -2.08
CA LYS A 135 -26.07 12.48 -1.60
C LYS A 135 -25.60 11.30 -2.46
N ALA A 136 -24.72 11.54 -3.43
CA ALA A 136 -24.20 10.47 -4.28
C ALA A 136 -23.40 9.48 -3.42
N LEU A 137 -23.74 8.19 -3.53
CA LEU A 137 -23.02 7.13 -2.86
C LEU A 137 -21.80 6.75 -3.69
N TYR A 138 -20.64 6.61 -3.03
CA TYR A 138 -19.46 6.06 -3.68
C TYR A 138 -19.64 4.55 -3.84
N GLN A 139 -19.62 4.07 -5.07
CA GLN A 139 -19.58 2.63 -5.34
C GLN A 139 -18.10 2.20 -5.36
N TYR A 140 -17.72 1.33 -4.42
CA TYR A 140 -16.36 0.83 -4.35
C TYR A 140 -15.96 0.10 -5.63
N CYS A 141 -14.80 0.47 -6.15
CA CYS A 141 -14.10 -0.26 -7.20
C CYS A 141 -12.64 -0.48 -6.78
N PRO A 142 -12.10 -1.71 -6.93
CA PRO A 142 -10.71 -1.99 -6.60
C PRO A 142 -9.76 -1.06 -7.38
N ILE A 143 -8.79 -0.48 -6.67
CA ILE A 143 -7.72 0.30 -7.27
C ILE A 143 -6.60 -0.65 -7.72
N PRO A 144 -5.96 -0.42 -8.88
CA PRO A 144 -4.71 -1.08 -9.21
C PRO A 144 -3.66 -0.84 -8.11
N ALA A 145 -2.77 -1.81 -7.89
CA ALA A 145 -1.69 -1.63 -6.93
C ALA A 145 -0.85 -0.40 -7.29
N ILE A 146 -0.51 0.42 -6.30
CA ILE A 146 0.34 1.60 -6.47
C ILE A 146 1.79 1.13 -6.48
N ASP A 147 2.44 1.28 -7.62
CA ASP A 147 3.88 1.08 -7.75
C ASP A 147 4.63 2.31 -7.24
N TYR A 148 5.65 2.10 -6.42
CA TYR A 148 6.46 3.16 -5.84
C TYR A 148 7.85 3.16 -6.48
N PRO A 149 8.19 4.15 -7.33
CA PRO A 149 9.50 4.22 -7.98
C PRO A 149 10.68 4.26 -6.99
N GLN A 150 10.45 4.77 -5.78
CA GLN A 150 11.46 4.84 -4.72
C GLN A 150 11.85 3.48 -4.16
N LEU A 151 11.01 2.46 -4.39
CA LEU A 151 11.25 1.08 -3.98
C LEU A 151 11.68 0.20 -5.17
N ASP A 152 11.93 0.79 -6.34
CA ASP A 152 12.40 0.04 -7.49
C ASP A 152 13.80 -0.52 -7.23
N GLY A 153 13.99 -1.80 -7.54
CA GLY A 153 15.22 -2.54 -7.21
C GLY A 153 15.42 -2.85 -5.71
N GLU A 154 14.50 -2.48 -4.82
CA GLU A 154 14.60 -2.85 -3.40
C GLU A 154 14.14 -4.29 -3.17
N LEU A 155 15.01 -5.07 -2.51
CA LEU A 155 14.67 -6.42 -2.05
C LEU A 155 14.14 -6.36 -0.63
N PHE A 156 12.81 -6.42 -0.51
CA PHE A 156 12.13 -6.56 0.78
C PHE A 156 11.91 -8.05 1.09
N CYS A 157 12.49 -8.52 2.20
CA CYS A 157 12.36 -9.90 2.65
C CYS A 157 11.94 -9.93 4.13
N HIS A 158 10.87 -10.68 4.42
CA HIS A 158 10.25 -10.80 5.74
C HIS A 158 9.76 -9.46 6.32
N VAL A 159 10.65 -8.70 6.97
CA VAL A 159 10.36 -7.37 7.53
C VAL A 159 11.47 -6.35 7.22
N TYR A 160 12.46 -6.73 6.41
CA TYR A 160 13.65 -5.91 6.17
C TYR A 160 13.94 -5.68 4.68
N TYR A 161 14.35 -4.46 4.36
CA TYR A 161 15.02 -4.10 3.12
C TYR A 161 16.48 -4.53 3.18
N LEU A 162 16.84 -5.55 2.38
CA LEU A 162 18.15 -6.19 2.45
C LEU A 162 19.29 -5.23 2.14
N ARG A 163 19.10 -4.29 1.20
CA ARG A 163 20.11 -3.28 0.84
C ARG A 163 20.47 -2.40 2.03
N LEU A 164 19.47 -1.92 2.77
CA LEU A 164 19.68 -1.08 3.94
C LEU A 164 20.21 -1.88 5.12
N LEU A 165 19.71 -3.10 5.32
CA LEU A 165 20.19 -3.99 6.39
C LEU A 165 21.67 -4.34 6.24
N CYS A 166 22.14 -4.54 5.00
CA CYS A 166 23.55 -4.84 4.71
C CYS A 166 24.46 -3.60 4.75
N ASN A 167 23.90 -2.39 4.86
CA ASN A 167 24.70 -1.17 4.94
C ASN A 167 25.21 -0.96 6.37
N THR A 168 26.36 -1.58 6.66
CA THR A 168 27.01 -1.52 7.99
C THR A 168 27.57 -0.15 8.34
N GLU A 169 27.79 0.73 7.35
CA GLU A 169 28.26 2.10 7.59
C GLU A 169 27.15 2.99 8.14
N ARG A 170 25.95 2.89 7.57
CA ARG A 170 24.79 3.71 7.96
C ARG A 170 24.01 3.11 9.13
N PHE A 171 23.92 1.78 9.21
CA PHE A 171 23.17 1.06 10.24
C PHE A 171 24.06 0.02 10.93
N PRO A 172 25.07 0.46 11.72
CA PRO A 172 25.90 -0.47 12.46
C PRO A 172 25.04 -1.21 13.50
N SER A 173 25.15 -2.54 13.54
CA SER A 173 24.48 -3.40 14.53
C SER A 173 22.96 -3.24 14.63
N TRP A 174 22.26 -3.08 13.49
CA TRP A 174 20.79 -3.05 13.48
C TRP A 174 20.22 -4.32 14.13
N PRO A 175 19.30 -4.20 15.11
CA PRO A 175 18.77 -5.37 15.81
C PRO A 175 17.87 -6.20 14.89
N ILE A 176 18.17 -7.50 14.82
CA ILE A 176 17.35 -8.48 14.09
C ILE A 176 16.43 -9.17 15.10
N ARG A 177 15.12 -9.01 14.93
CA ARG A 177 14.11 -9.48 15.88
C ARG A 177 14.04 -11.01 15.99
N ASP A 178 13.90 -11.66 14.85
CA ASP A 178 13.88 -13.12 14.74
C ASP A 178 14.89 -13.56 13.67
N PRO A 179 16.16 -13.79 14.05
CA PRO A 179 17.20 -14.17 13.11
C PRO A 179 16.93 -15.50 12.40
N VAL A 180 16.24 -16.44 13.06
CA VAL A 180 16.00 -17.77 12.51
C VAL A 180 14.90 -17.71 11.45
N THR A 181 13.78 -17.05 11.76
CA THR A 181 12.69 -16.87 10.79
C THR A 181 13.16 -15.99 9.62
N PHE A 182 13.89 -14.91 9.91
CA PHE A 182 14.47 -14.07 8.86
C PHE A 182 15.36 -14.86 7.91
N LEU A 183 16.31 -15.65 8.44
CA LEU A 183 17.20 -16.47 7.61
C LEU A 183 16.43 -17.48 6.76
N ARG A 184 15.41 -18.14 7.33
CA ARG A 184 14.54 -19.06 6.57
C ARG A 184 13.83 -18.35 5.42
N CYS A 185 13.27 -17.17 5.65
CA CYS A 185 12.60 -16.37 4.63
C CYS A 185 13.59 -15.93 3.53
N CYS A 186 14.80 -15.52 3.90
CA CYS A 186 15.85 -15.16 2.96
C CYS A 186 16.27 -16.35 2.08
N LEU A 187 16.47 -17.53 2.68
CA LEU A 187 16.82 -18.74 1.95
C LEU A 187 15.70 -19.19 1.01
N ALA A 188 14.44 -19.10 1.44
CA ALA A 188 13.28 -19.41 0.60
C ALA A 188 13.19 -18.45 -0.60
N THR A 189 13.30 -17.14 -0.35
CA THR A 189 13.28 -16.12 -1.40
C THR A 189 14.44 -16.33 -2.38
N TRP A 190 15.64 -16.65 -1.88
CA TRP A 190 16.79 -16.93 -2.73
C TRP A 190 16.59 -18.17 -3.60
N LEU A 191 16.01 -19.24 -3.04
CA LEU A 191 15.68 -20.44 -3.80
C LEU A 191 14.65 -20.15 -4.90
N ASP A 192 13.61 -19.37 -4.59
CA ASP A 192 12.61 -18.96 -5.57
C ASP A 192 13.23 -18.14 -6.70
N GLU A 193 14.19 -17.26 -6.40
CA GLU A 193 14.95 -16.51 -7.43
C GLU A 193 15.82 -17.42 -8.30
N ILE A 194 16.42 -18.48 -7.74
CA ILE A 194 17.20 -19.47 -8.51
C ILE A 194 16.30 -20.29 -9.43
N ASP A 195 15.11 -20.67 -8.95
CA ASP A 195 14.15 -21.49 -9.68
C ASP A 195 13.36 -20.70 -10.74
N LYS A 196 13.47 -19.36 -10.77
CA LYS A 196 12.90 -18.53 -11.82
C LYS A 196 13.50 -18.90 -13.18
N LYS A 197 12.68 -19.59 -13.97
CA LYS A 197 13.01 -19.90 -15.36
C LYS A 197 13.14 -18.58 -16.15
N PRO A 198 14.11 -18.49 -17.07
CA PRO A 198 14.19 -17.35 -17.96
C PRO A 198 12.86 -17.22 -18.73
N PRO A 199 12.42 -15.99 -19.04
CA PRO A 199 11.20 -15.77 -19.80
C PRO A 199 11.24 -16.57 -21.10
N ALA A 200 10.20 -17.36 -21.35
CA ALA A 200 10.13 -18.26 -22.49
C ALA A 200 10.09 -17.54 -23.86
N MET A 201 9.81 -16.24 -23.85
CA MET A 201 9.77 -15.38 -25.03
C MET A 201 10.67 -14.16 -24.82
N SER A 202 11.37 -13.74 -25.87
CA SER A 202 12.13 -12.49 -25.85
C SER A 202 11.18 -11.27 -25.82
N LEU A 203 11.70 -10.11 -25.42
CA LEU A 203 10.93 -8.87 -25.40
C LEU A 203 10.39 -8.52 -26.79
N GLU A 204 11.18 -8.75 -27.84
CA GLU A 204 10.78 -8.57 -29.24
C GLU A 204 9.62 -9.47 -29.64
N GLN A 205 9.66 -10.76 -29.25
CA GLN A 205 8.59 -11.70 -29.49
C GLN A 205 7.31 -11.29 -28.73
N ALA A 206 7.43 -10.87 -27.48
CA ALA A 206 6.30 -10.37 -26.70
C ALA A 206 5.66 -9.14 -27.36
N CYS A 207 6.46 -8.16 -27.80
CA CYS A 207 5.96 -6.98 -28.52
C CYS A 207 5.26 -7.38 -29.83
N SER A 208 5.79 -8.34 -30.59
CA SER A 208 5.17 -8.82 -31.82
C SER A 208 3.81 -9.48 -31.58
N VAL A 209 3.66 -10.24 -30.49
CA VAL A 209 2.40 -10.92 -30.12
C VAL A 209 1.39 -9.91 -29.59
N LEU A 210 1.82 -8.93 -28.80
CA LEU A 210 0.98 -7.89 -28.22
C LEU A 210 0.67 -6.75 -29.19
N LEU A 211 1.18 -6.82 -30.42
CA LEU A 211 1.04 -5.79 -31.46
C LEU A 211 1.51 -4.41 -30.99
N LEU A 212 2.54 -4.39 -30.14
CA LEU A 212 3.18 -3.17 -29.65
C LEU A 212 4.30 -2.77 -30.61
N PRO A 213 4.50 -1.46 -30.87
CA PRO A 213 5.60 -1.00 -31.69
C PRO A 213 6.93 -1.36 -31.02
N SER A 214 7.73 -2.19 -31.69
CA SER A 214 9.11 -2.48 -31.29
C SER A 214 9.96 -1.25 -31.57
N ASN A 215 10.06 -0.33 -30.62
CA ASN A 215 10.94 0.82 -30.77
C ASN A 215 11.61 1.19 -29.45
N GLU A 216 12.87 0.79 -29.33
CA GLU A 216 13.91 1.70 -28.86
C GLU A 216 14.04 2.82 -29.89
N SER A 217 13.57 4.02 -29.56
CA SER A 217 14.05 5.25 -30.19
C SER A 217 13.81 6.44 -29.26
N ALA A 218 14.75 6.61 -28.33
CA ALA A 218 15.35 7.85 -27.84
C ALA A 218 15.80 7.70 -26.38
#